data_AF-A0A4Q2YWP4-F1
#
_entry.id   AF-A0A4Q2YWP4-F1
#
_cell.length_a   1.000
_cell.length_b   1.000
_cell.length_c   1.000
_cell.angle_alpha   90.00
_cell.angle_beta   90.00
_cell.angle_gamma   90.00
#
_symmetry.space_group_name_H-M   'P 1'
#
loop_
_entity.id
_entity.type
_entity.pdbx_description
1 polymer ?
#
loop_
_entity_poly.entity_id
_entity_poly.type
_entity_poly.pdbx_seq_one_letter_code
_entity_poly.pdbx_strand_id
1 'polypeptide(L)' 'MKKDIHPAYHMINVKMTDGTEYQTRSTWGKEGDTMTLEIDPTA' A
#
# COMPACT_ATOMS: atom_id res chain seq x y z
N MET A 1 -18.45 3.72 0.46
CA MET A 1 -18.72 2.27 0.59
C MET A 1 -20.19 1.95 0.37
N LYS A 2 -20.62 1.84 -0.89
CA LYS A 2 -21.80 1.03 -1.22
C LYS A 2 -21.30 -0.41 -1.29
N LYS A 3 -22.01 -1.34 -0.63
CA LYS A 3 -21.72 -2.78 -0.76
C LYS A 3 -21.78 -3.15 -2.25
N ASP A 4 -20.86 -4.00 -2.69
CA ASP A 4 -20.78 -4.61 -4.04
C ASP A 4 -20.21 -3.77 -5.20
N ILE A 5 -19.90 -2.48 -5.02
CA ILE A 5 -19.28 -1.65 -6.10
C ILE A 5 -17.96 -0.99 -5.70
N HIS A 6 -17.43 -1.27 -4.51
CA HIS A 6 -16.15 -0.74 -4.06
C HIS A 6 -15.06 -1.79 -4.21
N PRO A 7 -13.87 -1.43 -4.72
CA PRO A 7 -12.72 -2.33 -4.74
C PRO A 7 -12.37 -2.80 -3.33
N ALA A 8 -11.79 -4.00 -3.23
CA ALA A 8 -11.33 -4.54 -1.97
C ALA A 8 -10.12 -3.75 -1.46
N TYR A 9 -10.35 -2.83 -0.53
CA TYR A 9 -9.28 -2.20 0.25
C TYR A 9 -8.73 -3.21 1.23
N HIS A 10 -7.41 -3.36 1.24
CA HIS A 10 -6.68 -4.20 2.16
C HIS A 10 -5.47 -3.44 2.69
N MET A 11 -4.91 -3.93 3.80
CA MET A 11 -3.68 -3.38 4.34
C MET A 11 -2.51 -3.89 3.51
N ILE A 12 -1.69 -2.96 3.03
CA ILE A 12 -0.41 -3.23 2.39
C ILE A 12 0.72 -2.62 3.20
N ASN A 13 1.90 -3.24 3.10
CA ASN A 13 3.13 -2.68 3.63
C ASN A 13 3.80 -1.88 2.52
N VAL A 14 4.06 -0.61 2.76
CA VAL A 14 4.79 0.24 1.82
C VAL A 14 6.20 0.43 2.35
N LYS A 15 7.17 -0.06 1.58
CA LYS A 15 8.59 0.06 1.88
C LYS A 15 9.15 1.28 1.15
N MET A 16 9.63 2.25 1.92
CA MET A 16 10.31 3.44 1.41
C MET A 16 11.77 3.13 1.07
N THR A 17 12.41 4.01 0.30
CA THR A 17 13.82 3.86 -0.12
C THR A 17 14.80 3.96 1.04
N ASP A 18 14.40 4.61 2.14
CA ASP A 18 15.16 4.71 3.39
C ASP A 18 15.11 3.43 4.25
N GLY A 19 14.35 2.41 3.79
CA GLY A 19 14.17 1.15 4.49
C GLY A 19 13.07 1.15 5.56
N THR A 20 12.38 2.28 5.76
CA THR A 20 11.21 2.33 6.64
C THR A 20 10.00 1.69 5.96
N GLU A 21 9.19 1.01 6.76
CA GLU A 21 7.98 0.35 6.29
C GLU A 21 6.78 0.97 7.01
N TYR A 22 5.77 1.41 6.26
CA TYR A 22 4.52 1.91 6.81
C TYR A 22 3.33 1.17 6.24
N GLN A 23 2.33 0.95 7.10
CA GLN A 23 1.09 0.29 6.71
C GLN A 23 0.12 1.31 6.16
N THR A 24 -0.38 1.08 4.95
CA THR A 24 -1.45 1.89 4.35
C THR A 24 -2.56 1.01 3.80
N ARG A 25 -3.77 1.57 3.75
CA ARG A 25 -4.92 0.91 3.13
C ARG A 25 -4.94 1.23 1.66
N SER A 26 -4.64 0.24 0.83
CA SER A 26 -4.64 0.36 -0.62
C SER A 26 -5.53 -0.70 -1.25
N THR A 27 -5.91 -0.48 -2.50
CA THR A 27 -6.56 -1.49 -3.36
C THR A 27 -5.55 -2.24 -4.22
N TRP A 28 -4.26 -1.93 -4.04
CA TRP A 28 -3.15 -2.46 -4.82
C TRP A 28 -2.60 -3.74 -4.19
N GLY A 29 -2.48 -4.81 -4.98
CA GLY A 29 -1.91 -6.08 -4.51
C GLY A 29 -2.93 -6.97 -3.78
N LYS A 30 -2.44 -7.66 -2.74
CA LYS A 30 -3.24 -8.52 -1.85
C LYS A 30 -2.97 -8.14 -0.39
N GLU A 31 -3.77 -8.65 0.52
CA GLU A 31 -3.59 -8.43 1.96
C GLU A 31 -2.19 -8.89 2.41
N GLY A 32 -1.38 -7.98 2.95
CA GLY A 32 -0.01 -8.25 3.39
C GLY A 32 1.06 -8.15 2.31
N ASP A 33 0.74 -7.69 1.11
CA ASP A 33 1.73 -7.45 0.05
C ASP A 33 2.63 -6.26 0.40
N THR A 34 3.89 -6.32 -0.06
CA THR A 34 4.91 -5.30 0.22
C THR A 34 5.22 -4.51 -1.04
N MET A 35 4.70 -3.29 -1.11
CA MET A 35 4.97 -2.35 -2.19
C MET A 35 6.31 -1.65 -1.94
N THR A 36 7.31 -1.92 -2.77
CA THR A 36 8.61 -1.24 -2.70
C THR A 36 8.58 0.02 -3.57
N LEU A 37 8.83 1.19 -2.99
CA LEU A 37 8.95 2.44 -3.75
C LEU A 37 10.39 2.59 -4.25
N GLU A 38 10.54 2.83 -5.55
CA GLU A 38 11.84 3.20 -6.15
C GLU A 38 12.12 4.70 -6.04
N ILE A 39 11.07 5.51 -5.92
CA ILE A 39 11.15 6.98 -5.78
C ILE A 39 10.13 7.38 -4.70
N ASP A 40 10.62 8.09 -3.71
CA ASP A 40 9.89 8.57 -2.54
C ASP A 40 9.95 10.12 -2.47
N PRO A 41 9.00 10.78 -1.79
CA PRO A 41 8.91 12.24 -1.75
C PRO A 41 10.04 12.93 -0.96
N THR A 42 11.01 12.18 -0.43
CA THR A 42 12.20 12.71 0.23
C THR A 42 13.36 12.99 -0.75
N ALA A 43 13.18 12.68 -2.04
CA ALA A 43 14.12 12.97 -3.14
C ALA A 43 13.59 14.03 -4.12
#